data_AF-A9PCK8-F1
#
_entry.id   AF-A9PCK8-F1
#
_cell.length_a   1.000
_cell.length_b   1.000
_cell.length_c   1.000
_cell.angle_alpha   90.00
_cell.angle_beta   90.00
_cell.angle_gamma   90.00
#
_symmetry.space_group_name_H-M   'P 1'
#
loop_
_entity.id
_entity.type
_entity.pdbx_description
1 polymer ?
#
loop_
_entity_poly.entity_id
_entity_poly.type
_entity_poly.pdbx_seq_one_letter_code
_entity_poly.pdbx_strand_id
1 'polypeptide(L)'
;MFAYFDRDNIALKGLAKFFKESSEEEREHAEKLMKYQNIRGGKVVLHSILTPVSEFEHVEKGDALYAMELALSLEKLTNEKLLSLHKVADENNDPQMQDFIESEFLEEQVESIKKIAEYVTQLRMVGKGHGVWHFDQTLLHEV
;
A
#
# COMPACT_ATOMS: atom_id res chain seq x y z
N MET A 1 -1.04 -5.73 8.69
CA MET A 1 -0.65 -6.92 7.91
C MET A 1 0.69 -7.50 8.36
N PHE A 2 1.79 -6.73 8.42
CA PHE A 2 3.09 -7.20 8.94
C PHE A 2 2.98 -8.07 10.21
N ALA A 3 2.36 -7.54 11.27
CA ALA A 3 2.24 -8.24 12.55
C ALA A 3 1.44 -9.56 12.52
N TYR A 4 0.66 -9.82 11.46
CA TYR A 4 -0.01 -11.10 11.25
C TYR A 4 0.94 -12.11 10.59
N PHE A 5 1.63 -11.71 9.53
CA PHE A 5 2.53 -12.60 8.78
C PHE A 5 3.83 -12.93 9.52
N ASP A 6 4.23 -12.08 10.48
CA ASP A 6 5.39 -12.29 11.36
C ASP A 6 5.14 -13.31 12.49
N ARG A 7 3.88 -13.74 12.70
CA ARG A 7 3.56 -14.76 13.71
C ARG A 7 4.24 -16.09 13.38
N ASP A 8 4.69 -16.80 14.40
CA ASP A 8 5.38 -18.09 14.25
C ASP A 8 4.52 -19.17 13.58
N ASN A 9 3.19 -19.09 13.75
CA ASN A 9 2.23 -20.02 13.17
C ASN A 9 1.79 -19.65 11.74
N ILE A 10 2.21 -18.50 11.21
CA ILE A 10 1.99 -18.09 9.81
C ILE A 10 3.31 -18.18 9.02
N ALA A 11 4.39 -17.61 9.57
CA ALA A 11 5.77 -17.75 9.11
C ALA A 11 6.04 -17.43 7.61
N LEU A 12 5.32 -16.45 7.05
CA LEU A 12 5.55 -15.92 5.70
C LEU A 12 6.41 -14.65 5.78
N LYS A 13 7.73 -14.85 5.81
CA LYS A 13 8.71 -13.81 6.13
C LYS A 13 8.85 -12.78 5.01
N GLY A 14 8.70 -13.18 3.75
CA GLY A 14 8.70 -12.28 2.61
C GLY A 14 7.52 -11.32 2.65
N LEU A 15 6.32 -11.84 2.92
CA LEU A 15 5.12 -11.01 3.09
C LEU A 15 5.24 -10.11 4.33
N ALA A 16 5.79 -10.62 5.43
CA ALA A 16 6.04 -9.80 6.62
C ALA A 16 6.98 -8.63 6.31
N LYS A 17 8.13 -8.90 5.66
CA LYS A 17 9.08 -7.87 5.20
C LYS A 17 8.39 -6.84 4.30
N PHE A 18 7.72 -7.30 3.25
CA PHE A 18 7.01 -6.44 2.30
C PHE A 18 6.03 -5.50 3.00
N PHE A 19 5.12 -6.02 3.84
CA PHE A 19 4.14 -5.18 4.53
C PHE A 19 4.74 -4.27 5.60
N LYS A 20 5.93 -4.57 6.10
CA LYS A 20 6.66 -3.68 7.00
C LYS A 20 7.26 -2.51 6.22
N GLU A 21 7.93 -2.81 5.11
CA GLU A 21 8.53 -1.80 4.22
C GLU A 21 7.44 -0.88 3.64
N SER A 22 6.34 -1.43 3.12
CA SER A 22 5.21 -0.62 2.65
C SER A 22 4.61 0.25 3.76
N SER A 23 4.57 -0.22 5.02
CA SER A 23 4.08 0.60 6.13
C SER A 23 5.04 1.76 6.47
N GLU A 24 6.33 1.60 6.21
CA GLU A 24 7.33 2.66 6.40
C GLU A 24 7.22 3.68 5.25
N GLU A 25 7.12 3.21 4.01
CA GLU A 25 6.88 4.02 2.81
C GLU A 25 5.61 4.88 2.91
N GLU A 26 4.48 4.29 3.30
CA GLU A 26 3.22 5.03 3.49
C GLU A 26 3.31 6.13 4.57
N ARG A 27 4.15 5.93 5.58
CA ARG A 27 4.45 6.99 6.56
C ARG A 27 5.25 8.11 5.93
N GLU A 28 6.21 7.80 5.07
CA GLU A 28 6.97 8.80 4.30
C GLU A 28 6.06 9.60 3.35
N HIS A 29 5.08 8.96 2.71
CA HIS A 29 4.05 9.63 1.92
C HIS A 29 3.26 10.65 2.76
N ALA A 30 2.81 10.25 3.96
CA ALA A 30 2.14 11.16 4.88
C ALA A 30 3.04 12.33 5.30
N GLU A 31 4.31 12.07 5.61
CA GLU A 31 5.29 13.12 5.94
C GLU A 31 5.55 14.07 4.77
N LYS A 32 5.59 13.58 3.53
CA LYS A 32 5.74 14.37 2.30
C LYS A 32 4.59 15.39 2.18
N LEU A 33 3.35 14.94 2.37
CA LEU A 33 2.16 15.81 2.43
C LEU A 33 2.23 16.84 3.58
N MET A 34 2.67 16.43 4.77
CA MET A 34 2.80 17.32 5.93
C MET A 34 3.83 18.43 5.68
N LYS A 35 4.98 18.09 5.07
CA LYS A 35 6.02 19.05 4.69
C LYS A 35 5.49 20.01 3.62
N TYR A 36 4.83 19.49 2.60
CA TYR A 36 4.22 20.29 1.55
C TYR A 36 3.20 21.30 2.10
N GLN A 37 2.32 20.84 3.00
CA GLN A 37 1.35 21.70 3.68
C GLN A 37 2.04 22.89 4.38
N ASN A 38 3.15 22.64 5.08
CA ASN A 38 3.90 23.70 5.75
C ASN A 38 4.60 24.65 4.76
N ILE A 39 5.17 24.14 3.66
CA ILE A 39 5.82 24.98 2.62
C ILE A 39 4.82 25.95 1.99
N ARG A 40 3.58 25.52 1.79
CA ARG A 40 2.49 26.36 1.28
C ARG A 40 1.88 27.31 2.33
N GLY A 41 2.41 27.32 3.56
CA GLY A 41 1.92 28.16 4.66
C GLY A 41 0.63 27.64 5.31
N GLY A 42 0.22 26.42 4.99
CA GLY A 42 -0.88 25.71 5.63
C GLY A 42 -0.52 25.24 7.04
N LYS A 43 -1.51 24.68 7.74
CA LYS A 43 -1.32 24.06 9.06
C LYS A 43 -1.71 22.60 8.99
N VAL A 44 -0.81 21.73 9.43
CA VAL A 44 -1.10 20.31 9.56
C VAL A 44 -2.07 20.07 10.71
N VAL A 45 -3.14 19.32 10.45
CA VAL A 45 -4.06 18.81 11.46
C VAL A 45 -4.06 17.29 11.35
N LEU A 46 -3.53 16.61 12.36
CA LEU A 46 -3.55 15.14 12.42
C LEU A 46 -4.90 14.67 12.96
N HIS A 47 -5.50 13.70 12.26
CA HIS A 47 -6.76 13.08 12.65
C HIS A 47 -6.53 11.71 13.31
N SER A 48 -7.56 11.20 13.99
CA SER A 48 -7.52 9.87 14.59
C SER A 48 -7.41 8.78 13.53
N ILE A 49 -6.53 7.80 13.76
CA ILE A 49 -6.44 6.57 12.95
C ILE A 49 -7.32 5.51 13.61
N LEU A 50 -8.21 4.91 12.82
CA LEU A 50 -9.08 3.82 13.29
C LEU A 50 -8.26 2.55 13.52
N THR A 51 -8.70 1.72 14.48
CA THR A 51 -8.07 0.42 14.73
C THR A 51 -8.16 -0.46 13.48
N PRO A 52 -7.02 -0.96 12.95
CA PRO A 52 -7.03 -1.83 11.79
C PRO A 52 -7.45 -3.26 12.16
N VAL A 53 -7.84 -4.03 11.15
CA VAL A 53 -8.06 -5.48 11.30
C VAL A 53 -6.74 -6.19 11.61
N SER A 54 -6.78 -7.16 12.53
CA SER A 54 -5.59 -7.93 12.97
C SER A 54 -5.49 -9.33 12.36
N GLU A 55 -6.59 -9.90 11.89
CA GLU A 55 -6.64 -11.26 11.33
C GLU A 55 -6.85 -11.23 9.81
N PHE A 56 -6.06 -12.03 9.10
CA PHE A 56 -6.09 -12.11 7.63
C PHE A 56 -6.27 -13.56 7.15
N GLU A 57 -6.72 -14.47 8.01
CA GLU A 57 -7.05 -15.83 7.64
C GLU A 57 -8.22 -15.85 6.64
N HIS A 58 -8.09 -16.62 5.56
CA HIS A 58 -9.17 -16.75 4.59
C HIS A 58 -9.28 -18.17 4.04
N VAL A 59 -10.40 -18.84 4.34
CA VAL A 59 -10.62 -20.26 3.99
C VAL A 59 -10.46 -20.54 2.49
N GLU A 60 -11.13 -19.77 1.63
CA GLU A 60 -11.11 -20.04 0.18
C GLU A 60 -9.82 -19.59 -0.51
N LYS A 61 -9.34 -18.37 -0.22
CA LYS A 61 -8.18 -17.76 -0.90
C LYS A 61 -6.83 -18.14 -0.28
N GLY A 62 -6.79 -18.41 1.02
CA GLY A 62 -5.56 -18.43 1.80
C GLY A 62 -5.08 -17.01 2.11
N ASP A 63 -4.32 -16.90 3.19
CA ASP A 63 -4.00 -15.63 3.84
C ASP A 63 -3.16 -14.71 2.96
N ALA A 64 -2.17 -15.26 2.25
CA ALA A 64 -1.29 -14.52 1.36
C ALA A 64 -2.05 -13.86 0.20
N LEU A 65 -2.87 -14.63 -0.50
CA LEU A 65 -3.68 -14.10 -1.62
C LEU A 65 -4.71 -13.09 -1.11
N TYR A 66 -5.37 -13.38 0.02
CA TYR A 66 -6.33 -12.45 0.59
C TYR A 66 -5.69 -11.12 0.98
N ALA A 67 -4.53 -11.14 1.65
CA ALA A 67 -3.83 -9.92 2.04
C ALA A 67 -3.33 -9.11 0.84
N MET A 68 -2.80 -9.75 -0.20
CA MET A 68 -2.37 -9.05 -1.42
C MET A 68 -3.55 -8.45 -2.20
N GLU A 69 -4.70 -9.12 -2.24
CA GLU A 69 -5.91 -8.53 -2.82
C GLU A 69 -6.42 -7.35 -2.00
N LEU A 70 -6.36 -7.43 -0.66
CA LEU A 70 -6.70 -6.33 0.21
C LEU A 70 -5.75 -5.15 0.05
N ALA A 71 -4.43 -5.40 -0.06
CA ALA A 71 -3.43 -4.38 -0.36
C ALA A 71 -3.73 -3.70 -1.71
N LEU A 72 -4.01 -4.48 -2.77
CA LEU A 72 -4.38 -3.94 -4.07
C LEU A 72 -5.63 -3.06 -4.01
N SER A 73 -6.63 -3.44 -3.22
CA SER A 73 -7.83 -2.63 -2.99
C SER A 73 -7.52 -1.34 -2.24
N LEU A 74 -6.63 -1.38 -1.26
CA LEU A 74 -6.20 -0.18 -0.53
C LEU A 74 -5.43 0.78 -1.43
N GLU A 75 -4.49 0.30 -2.24
CA GLU A 75 -3.75 1.14 -3.20
C GLU A 75 -4.68 1.80 -4.23
N LYS A 76 -5.66 1.06 -4.75
CA LYS A 76 -6.66 1.64 -5.66
C LYS A 76 -7.51 2.71 -4.98
N LEU A 77 -7.89 2.47 -3.72
CA LEU A 77 -8.60 3.47 -2.92
C LEU A 77 -7.74 4.71 -2.68
N THR A 78 -6.47 4.55 -2.34
CA THR A 78 -5.51 5.66 -2.18
C THR A 78 -5.41 6.46 -3.47
N ASN A 79 -5.28 5.81 -4.62
CA ASN A 79 -5.28 6.47 -5.93
C ASN A 79 -6.55 7.28 -6.17
N GLU A 80 -7.74 6.73 -5.87
CA GLU A 80 -9.00 7.48 -5.96
C GLU A 80 -9.00 8.71 -5.03
N LYS A 81 -8.38 8.63 -3.85
CA LYS A 81 -8.23 9.78 -2.95
C LYS A 81 -7.24 10.81 -3.46
N LEU A 82 -6.12 10.40 -4.06
CA LEU A 82 -5.16 11.30 -4.70
C LEU A 82 -5.79 12.06 -5.87
N LEU A 83 -6.55 11.35 -6.73
CA LEU A 83 -7.31 11.98 -7.81
C LEU A 83 -8.40 12.93 -7.29
N SER A 84 -9.03 12.58 -6.17
CA SER A 84 -9.98 13.49 -5.51
C SER A 84 -9.30 14.75 -4.97
N LEU A 85 -8.11 14.62 -4.38
CA LEU A 85 -7.31 15.75 -3.91
C LEU A 85 -6.83 16.63 -5.07
N HIS A 86 -6.37 16.02 -6.15
CA HIS A 86 -5.98 16.70 -7.39
C HIS A 86 -7.15 17.50 -7.97
N LYS A 87 -8.34 16.91 -8.02
CA LYS A 87 -9.56 17.60 -8.45
C LYS A 87 -9.88 18.82 -7.60
N VAL A 88 -9.70 18.77 -6.28
CA VAL A 88 -9.89 19.95 -5.42
C VAL A 88 -8.87 21.04 -5.76
N ALA A 89 -7.61 20.69 -6.05
CA ALA A 89 -6.61 21.66 -6.50
C ALA A 89 -7.00 22.30 -7.85
N ASP A 90 -7.50 21.50 -8.80
CA ASP A 90 -8.01 21.98 -10.09
C ASP A 90 -9.19 22.95 -9.94
N GLU A 91 -10.21 22.57 -9.16
CA GLU A 91 -11.40 23.39 -8.90
C GLU A 91 -11.05 24.74 -8.23
N ASN A 92 -9.93 24.80 -7.52
CA ASN A 92 -9.43 26.01 -6.86
C ASN A 92 -8.31 26.73 -7.64
N ASN A 93 -8.00 26.29 -8.86
CA ASN A 93 -6.95 26.84 -9.71
C ASN A 93 -5.58 26.88 -9.00
N ASP A 94 -5.20 25.79 -8.33
CA ASP A 94 -3.89 25.62 -7.69
C ASP A 94 -2.98 24.69 -8.52
N PRO A 95 -2.37 25.20 -9.61
CA PRO A 95 -1.58 24.37 -10.52
C PRO A 95 -0.33 23.79 -9.84
N GLN A 96 0.21 24.46 -8.82
CA GLN A 96 1.40 23.97 -8.14
C GLN A 96 1.06 22.78 -7.22
N MET A 97 -0.16 22.72 -6.67
CA MET A 97 -0.63 21.55 -5.95
C MET A 97 -1.00 20.40 -6.88
N GLN A 98 -1.57 20.69 -8.06
CA GLN A 98 -1.78 19.66 -9.08
C GLN A 98 -0.45 19.01 -9.49
N ASP A 99 0.55 19.82 -9.85
CA ASP A 99 1.88 19.36 -10.23
C ASP A 99 2.56 18.54 -9.13
N PHE A 100 2.47 18.99 -7.86
CA PHE A 100 3.00 18.25 -6.73
C PHE A 100 2.32 16.87 -6.56
N ILE A 101 0.99 16.78 -6.71
CA ILE A 101 0.27 15.50 -6.59
C ILE A 101 0.62 14.58 -7.77
N GLU A 102 0.72 15.13 -8.98
CA GLU A 102 1.07 14.39 -10.19
C GLU A 102 2.48 13.79 -10.11
N SER A 103 3.47 14.63 -9.79
CA SER A 103 4.89 14.26 -9.77
C SER A 103 5.30 13.37 -8.60
N GLU A 104 4.74 13.62 -7.42
CA GLU A 104 5.21 12.96 -6.19
C GLU A 104 4.36 11.77 -5.75
N PHE A 105 3.20 11.52 -6.38
CA PHE A 105 2.27 10.47 -5.95
C PHE A 105 1.60 9.71 -7.10
N LEU A 106 1.04 10.39 -8.11
CA LEU A 106 0.21 9.68 -9.10
C LEU A 106 1.02 8.70 -9.98
N GLU A 107 2.27 9.05 -10.33
CA GLU A 107 3.15 8.13 -11.07
C GLU A 107 3.52 6.90 -10.21
N GLU A 108 4.02 7.14 -8.99
CA GLU A 108 4.37 6.09 -8.02
C GLU A 108 3.18 5.15 -7.73
N GLN A 109 1.98 5.72 -7.59
CA GLN A 109 0.76 4.98 -7.30
C GLN A 109 0.37 4.01 -8.43
N VAL A 110 0.55 4.40 -9.69
CA VAL A 110 0.27 3.53 -10.85
C VAL A 110 1.24 2.34 -10.88
N GLU A 111 2.52 2.58 -10.56
CA GLU A 111 3.53 1.53 -10.46
C GLU A 111 3.25 0.56 -9.31
N SER A 112 2.92 1.08 -8.12
CA SER A 112 2.55 0.29 -6.94
C SER A 112 1.34 -0.62 -7.22
N ILE A 113 0.28 -0.07 -7.81
CA ILE A 113 -0.93 -0.83 -8.19
C ILE A 113 -0.58 -1.97 -9.15
N LYS A 114 0.28 -1.71 -10.14
CA LYS A 114 0.72 -2.73 -11.11
C LYS A 114 1.52 -3.83 -10.39
N LYS A 115 2.51 -3.46 -9.58
CA LYS A 115 3.35 -4.40 -8.83
C LYS A 115 2.52 -5.35 -7.96
N ILE A 116 1.56 -4.82 -7.19
CA ILE A 116 0.71 -5.65 -6.34
C ILE A 116 -0.27 -6.48 -7.17
N ALA A 117 -0.78 -5.97 -8.30
CA ALA A 117 -1.63 -6.75 -9.20
C ALA A 117 -0.88 -7.95 -9.82
N GLU A 118 0.42 -7.79 -10.12
CA GLU A 118 1.28 -8.88 -10.57
C GLU A 118 1.46 -9.92 -9.45
N TYR A 119 1.67 -9.52 -8.20
CA TYR A 119 1.73 -10.45 -7.06
C TYR A 119 0.42 -11.22 -6.86
N VAL A 120 -0.73 -10.55 -6.95
CA VAL A 120 -2.05 -11.21 -6.90
C VAL A 120 -2.17 -12.27 -8.00
N THR A 121 -1.73 -11.93 -9.22
CA THR A 121 -1.77 -12.86 -10.37
C THR A 121 -0.85 -14.06 -10.14
N GLN A 122 0.36 -13.84 -9.64
CA GLN A 122 1.32 -14.89 -9.31
C GLN A 122 0.78 -15.82 -8.21
N LEU A 123 0.22 -15.27 -7.14
CA LEU A 123 -0.37 -16.04 -6.03
C LEU A 123 -1.55 -16.91 -6.49
N ARG A 124 -2.40 -16.39 -7.39
CA ARG A 124 -3.48 -17.17 -8.02
C ARG A 124 -2.93 -18.33 -8.86
N MET A 125 -1.82 -18.11 -9.57
CA MET A 125 -1.20 -19.08 -10.45
C MET A 125 -0.48 -20.21 -9.68
N VAL A 126 0.28 -19.88 -8.63
CA VAL A 126 1.05 -20.87 -7.86
C VAL A 126 0.19 -21.66 -6.88
N GLY A 127 -0.96 -21.11 -6.46
CA GLY A 127 -1.88 -21.77 -5.53
C GLY A 127 -1.32 -21.92 -4.11
N LYS A 128 -2.14 -22.49 -3.22
CA LYS A 128 -1.82 -22.63 -1.78
C LYS A 128 -0.67 -23.62 -1.51
N GLY A 129 -0.18 -23.62 -0.27
CA GLY A 129 0.85 -24.55 0.18
C GLY A 129 2.22 -24.20 -0.39
N HIS A 130 2.85 -25.13 -1.08
CA HIS A 130 4.21 -24.96 -1.62
C HIS A 130 4.33 -23.74 -2.56
N GLY A 131 3.28 -23.44 -3.34
CA GLY A 131 3.26 -22.29 -4.24
C GLY A 131 3.41 -20.96 -3.50
N VAL A 132 2.55 -20.72 -2.50
CA VAL A 132 2.63 -19.55 -1.61
C VAL A 132 3.97 -19.47 -0.89
N TRP A 133 4.47 -20.60 -0.36
CA TRP A 133 5.77 -20.61 0.31
C TRP A 133 6.92 -20.19 -0.63
N HIS A 134 6.95 -20.73 -1.86
CA HIS A 134 7.97 -20.36 -2.84
C HIS A 134 7.85 -18.88 -3.26
N PHE A 135 6.62 -18.39 -3.48
CA PHE A 135 6.38 -16.97 -3.72
C PHE A 135 6.91 -16.10 -2.57
N ASP A 136 6.66 -16.49 -1.32
CA ASP A 136 7.17 -15.78 -0.15
C ASP A 136 8.70 -15.74 -0.09
N GLN A 137 9.37 -16.83 -0.47
CA GLN A 137 10.84 -16.83 -0.58
C GLN A 137 11.34 -15.87 -1.66
N THR A 138 10.68 -15.81 -2.82
CA THR A 138 11.02 -14.85 -3.88
C THR A 138 10.84 -13.42 -3.38
N LEU A 139 9.72 -13.11 -2.73
CA LEU A 139 9.42 -11.79 -2.19
C LEU A 139 10.42 -11.37 -1.10
N LEU A 140 10.88 -12.31 -0.27
CA LEU A 140 11.87 -12.05 0.78
C LEU A 140 13.22 -11.56 0.21
N HIS A 141 13.61 -12.08 -0.96
CA HIS A 141 14.87 -11.81 -1.62
C HIS A 141 14.78 -10.75 -2.73
N GLU A 142 13.59 -10.23 -2.99
CA GLU A 142 13.41 -9.08 -3.86
C GLU A 142 14.10 -7.86 -3.23
N VAL A 143 14.88 -7.15 -4.05
CA VAL A 143 15.64 -5.94 -3.71
C VAL A 143 14.86 -4.74 -4.17
#